data_AF-A0A7S4GNH1-F1
#
_entry.id   AF-A0A7S4GNH1-F1
#
_cell.length_a   1.000
_cell.length_b   1.000
_cell.length_c   1.000
_cell.angle_alpha   90.00
_cell.angle_beta   90.00
_cell.angle_gamma   90.00
#
_symmetry.space_group_name_H-M   'P 1'
#
loop_
_entity.id
_entity.type
_entity.pdbx_description
1 polymer ?
#
loop_
_entity_poly.entity_id
_entity_poly.type
_entity_poly.pdbx_seq_one_letter_code
_entity_poly.pdbx_strand_id
1 'polypeptide(L)'
;DRVLSGISPDSSVSAVWLTMHCPEDERFHFPKYQVSSLGTVRNVATQKCLRPTVRSSGQLYVTLMGDGRSHTRGVHRLVYRFFRGAGGLQAVVDRKNGDVSDNRVDNLQWVSARSP
;
A
#
# COMPACT_ATOMS: atom_id res chain seq x y z
N ASP A 1 44.20 1.09 21.93
CA ASP A 1 42.80 1.17 22.33
C ASP A 1 41.93 1.32 21.08
N ARG A 2 41.16 0.29 20.73
CA ARG A 2 40.34 0.21 19.51
C ARG A 2 38.87 0.34 19.88
N VAL A 3 38.26 1.52 19.72
CA VAL A 3 36.80 1.64 19.58
C VAL A 3 36.46 2.85 18.73
N LEU A 4 36.32 2.66 17.41
CA LEU A 4 35.42 3.44 16.55
C LEU A 4 34.98 2.53 15.39
N SER A 5 34.21 1.49 15.71
CA SER A 5 33.51 0.69 14.71
C SER A 5 32.14 1.30 14.42
N GLY A 6 32.05 1.95 13.25
CA GLY A 6 30.87 1.94 12.40
C GLY A 6 29.60 2.57 12.96
N ILE A 7 29.43 3.88 12.76
CA ILE A 7 28.08 4.41 12.53
C ILE A 7 27.76 4.08 11.06
N SER A 8 27.10 2.94 10.84
CA SER A 8 26.42 2.66 9.58
C SER A 8 25.13 3.49 9.53
N PRO A 9 24.93 4.38 8.56
CA PRO A 9 23.65 5.07 8.39
C PRO A 9 22.71 4.15 7.61
N ASP A 10 22.30 3.03 8.21
CA ASP A 10 21.18 2.26 7.69
C ASP A 10 20.05 2.32 8.70
N SER A 11 19.52 3.53 8.88
CA SER A 11 18.15 3.69 9.34
C SER A 11 17.22 3.25 8.21
N SER A 12 17.23 1.95 7.89
CA SER A 12 16.22 1.30 7.08
C SER A 12 14.88 1.59 7.73
N VAL A 13 14.15 2.57 7.19
CA VAL A 13 12.77 2.88 7.55
C VAL A 13 11.98 1.58 7.52
N SER A 14 11.73 1.03 8.71
CA SER A 14 11.11 -0.27 8.85
C SER A 14 9.66 -0.12 8.41
N ALA A 15 9.27 -0.80 7.35
CA ALA A 15 7.92 -0.70 6.84
C ALA A 15 6.91 -1.17 7.91
N VAL A 16 5.91 -0.35 8.22
CA VAL A 16 4.78 -0.76 9.07
C VAL A 16 3.85 -1.62 8.21
N TRP A 17 3.36 -2.73 8.74
CA TRP A 17 2.47 -3.64 8.02
C TRP A 17 1.12 -3.74 8.71
N LEU A 18 0.04 -3.63 7.95
CA LEU A 18 -1.32 -3.81 8.44
C LEU A 18 -2.01 -4.95 7.71
N THR A 19 -2.66 -5.83 8.48
CA THR A 19 -3.47 -6.92 7.92
C THR A 19 -4.69 -6.31 7.24
N MET A 20 -5.00 -6.81 6.05
CA MET A 20 -6.13 -6.33 5.26
C MET A 20 -7.46 -6.91 5.79
N HIS A 21 -7.77 -6.67 7.06
CA HIS A 21 -8.98 -7.16 7.73
C HIS A 21 -9.99 -6.02 7.87
N CYS A 22 -11.02 -6.02 7.04
CA CYS A 22 -12.05 -4.97 7.01
C CYS A 22 -13.45 -5.57 6.79
N PRO A 23 -14.03 -6.26 7.79
CA PRO A 23 -15.29 -7.00 7.62
C PRO A 23 -16.48 -6.13 7.20
N GLU A 24 -16.41 -4.82 7.44
CA GLU A 24 -17.44 -3.84 7.04
C GLU A 24 -17.36 -3.44 5.55
N ASP A 25 -16.25 -3.73 4.86
CA ASP A 25 -16.08 -3.42 3.43
C ASP A 25 -15.32 -4.54 2.72
N GLU A 26 -16.07 -5.44 2.10
CA GLU A 26 -15.56 -6.60 1.36
C GLU A 26 -14.53 -6.22 0.28
N ARG A 27 -14.57 -4.98 -0.25
CA ARG A 27 -13.59 -4.54 -1.26
C ARG A 27 -12.17 -4.43 -0.69
N PHE A 28 -12.03 -4.39 0.63
CA PHE A 28 -10.76 -4.34 1.36
C PHE A 28 -10.61 -5.48 2.37
N HIS A 29 -11.55 -6.43 2.44
CA HIS A 29 -11.48 -7.58 3.33
C HIS A 29 -10.69 -8.73 2.69
N PHE A 30 -9.37 -8.75 2.91
CA PHE A 30 -8.47 -9.79 2.45
C PHE A 30 -7.53 -10.25 3.58
N PRO A 31 -8.03 -10.90 4.64
CA PRO A 31 -7.27 -11.20 5.86
C PRO A 31 -6.02 -12.07 5.64
N LYS A 32 -5.91 -12.75 4.49
CA LYS A 32 -4.74 -13.51 4.06
C LYS A 32 -3.55 -12.63 3.64
N TYR A 33 -3.75 -11.31 3.54
CA TYR A 33 -2.76 -10.37 3.02
C TYR A 33 -2.51 -9.20 3.97
N GLN A 34 -1.32 -8.63 3.85
CA GLN A 34 -0.89 -7.41 4.54
C GLN A 34 -0.45 -6.38 3.51
N VAL A 35 -0.68 -5.11 3.82
CA VAL A 35 -0.16 -3.96 3.08
C VAL A 35 0.83 -3.18 3.95
N SER A 36 1.93 -2.75 3.35
CA SER A 36 2.95 -1.94 4.03
C SER A 36 2.73 -0.45 3.83
N SER A 37 3.28 0.36 4.75
CA SER A 37 3.37 1.81 4.60
C SER A 37 4.18 2.24 3.37
N LEU A 38 4.95 1.32 2.78
CA LEU A 38 5.76 1.56 1.57
C LEU A 38 5.04 1.16 0.27
N GLY A 39 3.79 0.69 0.32
CA GLY A 39 3.08 0.26 -0.87
C GLY A 39 3.44 -1.15 -1.35
N THR A 40 3.92 -2.00 -0.47
CA THR A 40 4.12 -3.43 -0.75
C THR A 40 2.94 -4.23 -0.21
N VAL A 41 2.53 -5.27 -0.94
CA VAL A 41 1.51 -6.21 -0.47
C VAL A 41 2.14 -7.59 -0.36
N ARG A 42 1.88 -8.30 0.74
CA ARG A 42 2.40 -9.65 0.95
C ARG A 42 1.32 -10.59 1.48
N ASN A 43 1.51 -11.87 1.26
CA ASN A 43 0.71 -12.91 1.89
C ASN A 43 1.17 -13.13 3.34
N VAL A 44 0.23 -13.22 4.28
CA VAL A 44 0.52 -13.35 5.72
C VAL A 44 1.16 -14.70 6.04
N ALA A 45 0.67 -15.78 5.44
CA ALA A 45 1.15 -17.13 5.75
C ALA A 45 2.54 -17.41 5.15
N THR A 46 2.74 -17.01 3.89
CA THR A 46 3.99 -17.31 3.17
C THR A 46 5.04 -16.21 3.28
N GLN A 47 4.67 -15.03 3.79
CA GLN A 47 5.47 -13.81 3.82
C GLN A 47 5.97 -13.34 2.44
N LYS A 48 5.49 -13.95 1.34
CA LYS A 48 5.88 -13.60 -0.03
C LYS A 48 5.19 -12.30 -0.44
N CYS A 49 6.00 -11.36 -0.94
CA CYS A 49 5.51 -10.15 -1.56
C CYS A 49 4.86 -10.48 -2.91
N LEU A 50 3.70 -9.89 -3.16
CA LEU A 50 2.99 -9.99 -4.43
C LEU A 50 3.70 -9.11 -5.45
N ARG A 51 3.78 -9.58 -6.69
CA ARG A 51 4.29 -8.78 -7.81
C ARG A 51 3.17 -7.89 -8.33
N PRO A 52 3.27 -6.55 -8.21
CA PRO A 52 2.27 -5.67 -8.77
C PRO A 52 2.39 -5.61 -10.30
N THR A 53 1.26 -5.41 -10.97
CA THR A 53 1.18 -5.08 -12.39
C THR A 53 1.07 -3.58 -12.55
N VAL A 54 1.86 -3.01 -13.45
CA VAL A 54 1.77 -1.61 -13.85
C VAL A 54 0.73 -1.48 -14.96
N ARG A 55 -0.27 -0.61 -14.80
CA ARG A 55 -1.21 -0.27 -15.88
C ARG A 55 -0.68 0.87 -16.74
N SER A 56 -1.30 1.14 -17.89
CA SER A 56 -0.95 2.25 -18.80
C SER A 56 -0.94 3.63 -18.12
N SER A 57 -1.72 3.81 -17.05
CA SER A 57 -1.71 5.01 -16.20
C SER A 57 -0.51 5.10 -15.24
N GLY A 58 0.39 4.12 -15.25
CA GLY A 58 1.50 3.98 -14.31
C GLY A 58 1.10 3.53 -12.90
N GLN A 59 -0.19 3.31 -12.66
CA GLN A 59 -0.70 2.85 -11.37
C GLN A 59 -0.38 1.37 -11.13
N LEU A 60 0.06 1.06 -9.91
CA LEU A 60 0.30 -0.32 -9.46
C LEU A 60 -0.98 -1.00 -8.99
N TYR A 61 -1.17 -2.24 -9.45
CA TYR A 61 -2.27 -3.11 -9.07
C TYR A 61 -1.76 -4.48 -8.60
N VAL A 62 -2.48 -5.10 -7.67
CA VAL A 62 -2.23 -6.48 -7.24
C VAL A 62 -3.50 -7.31 -7.36
N THR A 63 -3.34 -8.59 -7.64
CA THR A 63 -4.45 -9.55 -7.64
C THR A 63 -4.47 -10.29 -6.30
N LEU A 64 -5.58 -10.16 -5.58
CA LEU A 64 -5.80 -10.77 -4.27
C LEU A 64 -6.82 -11.90 -4.40
N MET A 65 -6.69 -12.93 -3.57
CA MET A 65 -7.67 -14.02 -3.48
C MET A 65 -8.55 -13.83 -2.25
N GLY A 66 -9.86 -13.73 -2.44
CA GLY A 66 -10.88 -13.59 -1.39
C GLY A 66 -12.19 -14.22 -1.85
N ASP A 67 -12.89 -14.90 -0.93
CA ASP A 67 -14.19 -15.55 -1.18
C ASP A 67 -14.17 -16.52 -2.38
N GLY A 68 -13.06 -17.24 -2.54
CA GLY A 68 -12.85 -18.17 -3.65
C GLY A 68 -12.65 -17.52 -5.02
N ARG A 69 -12.58 -16.18 -5.10
CA ARG A 69 -12.44 -15.42 -6.36
C ARG A 69 -11.17 -14.55 -6.35
N SER A 70 -10.73 -14.16 -7.53
CA SER A 70 -9.62 -13.21 -7.72
C SER A 70 -10.14 -11.78 -7.81
N HIS A 71 -9.43 -10.86 -7.16
CA HIS A 71 -9.80 -9.45 -7.03
C HIS A 71 -8.61 -8.55 -7.34
N THR A 72 -8.68 -7.80 -8.43
CA THR A 72 -7.64 -6.82 -8.76
C THR A 72 -7.89 -5.52 -7.99
N ARG A 73 -6.88 -5.05 -7.26
CA ARG A 73 -6.96 -3.84 -6.42
C ARG A 73 -5.76 -2.93 -6.66
N GLY A 74 -5.99 -1.62 -6.69
CA GLY A 74 -4.94 -0.64 -6.82
C GLY A 74 -4.18 -0.49 -5.51
N VAL A 75 -2.85 -0.60 -5.55
CA VAL A 75 -1.99 -0.55 -4.36
C VAL A 75 -2.18 0.74 -3.58
N HIS A 76 -2.23 1.89 -4.28
CA HIS A 76 -2.50 3.19 -3.68
C HIS A 76 -3.77 3.23 -2.82
N ARG A 77 -4.86 2.57 -3.26
CA ARG A 77 -6.12 2.52 -2.48
C ARG A 77 -5.99 1.65 -1.25
N LEU A 78 -5.25 0.54 -1.35
CA LEU A 78 -5.01 -0.34 -0.21
C LEU A 78 -4.20 0.39 0.86
N VAL A 79 -3.06 0.97 0.48
CA VAL A 79 -2.20 1.73 1.42
C VAL A 79 -3.01 2.86 2.07
N TYR A 80 -3.69 3.66 1.26
CA TYR A 80 -4.46 4.78 1.79
C TYR A 80 -5.56 4.32 2.76
N ARG A 81 -6.36 3.31 2.39
CA ARG A 81 -7.47 2.80 3.24
C ARG A 81 -7.01 2.33 4.61
N PHE A 82 -5.87 1.63 4.67
CA PHE A 82 -5.37 1.03 5.92
C PHE A 82 -4.55 2.00 6.77
N PHE A 83 -3.84 2.97 6.18
CA PHE A 83 -2.99 3.89 6.94
C PHE A 83 -3.58 5.29 7.16
N ARG A 84 -4.52 5.73 6.30
CA ARG A 84 -5.16 7.07 6.40
C ARG A 84 -6.66 7.01 6.68
N GLY A 85 -7.26 5.81 6.70
CA GLY A 85 -8.66 5.61 7.06
C GLY A 85 -9.65 5.72 5.88
N ALA A 86 -10.95 5.66 6.20
CA ALA A 86 -12.06 5.54 5.25
C ALA A 86 -12.45 6.87 4.55
N GLY A 87 -11.48 7.74 4.25
CA GLY A 87 -11.71 8.89 3.37
C GLY A 87 -12.25 8.37 2.03
N GLY A 88 -13.48 8.75 1.71
CA GLY A 88 -14.37 8.04 0.79
C GLY A 88 -13.73 7.53 -0.51
N LEU A 89 -14.26 6.43 -1.02
CA LEU A 89 -13.78 5.69 -2.21
C LEU A 89 -13.77 6.48 -3.51
N GLN A 90 -14.37 7.67 -3.48
CA GLN A 90 -14.44 8.62 -4.59
C GLN A 90 -13.27 9.61 -4.58
N ALA A 91 -12.41 9.56 -3.56
CA ALA A 91 -11.25 10.41 -3.49
C ALA A 91 -10.20 10.01 -4.53
N VAL A 92 -9.75 11.01 -5.27
CA VAL A 92 -8.54 10.87 -6.06
C VAL A 92 -7.38 10.94 -5.06
N VAL A 93 -6.58 9.88 -5.01
CA VAL A 93 -5.33 9.89 -4.25
C VAL A 93 -4.26 10.44 -5.19
N ASP A 94 -3.81 11.65 -4.92
CA ASP A 94 -2.73 12.30 -5.67
C ASP A 94 -1.38 11.98 -5.02
N ARG A 95 -0.32 12.12 -5.80
CA ARG A 95 1.06 11.83 -5.38
C ARG A 95 1.83 13.13 -5.30
N LYS A 96 2.39 13.42 -4.13
CA LYS A 96 3.11 14.67 -3.88
C LYS A 96 4.29 14.87 -4.84
N ASN A 97 4.98 13.78 -5.21
CA ASN A 97 6.13 13.81 -6.11
C ASN A 97 5.78 13.61 -7.61
N GLY A 98 4.51 13.38 -7.96
CA GLY A 98 4.10 13.07 -9.33
C GLY A 98 4.53 11.67 -9.86
N ASP A 99 5.24 10.87 -9.08
CA ASP A 99 5.71 9.53 -9.48
C ASP A 99 4.67 8.46 -9.15
N VAL A 100 3.96 8.02 -10.18
CA VAL A 100 2.91 6.98 -10.16
C VAL A 100 3.33 5.62 -9.56
N SER A 101 4.63 5.31 -9.55
CA SER A 101 5.17 4.07 -8.99
C SER A 101 5.42 4.13 -7.48
N ASP A 102 5.60 5.33 -6.93
CA ASP A 102 5.83 5.55 -5.50
C ASP A 102 4.51 5.57 -4.72
N ASN A 103 4.19 4.43 -4.11
CA ASN A 103 2.95 4.23 -3.35
C ASN A 103 3.18 4.26 -1.82
N ARG A 104 4.25 4.90 -1.35
CA ARG A 104 4.49 5.14 0.08
C ARG A 104 3.39 6.03 0.64
N VAL A 105 2.90 5.72 1.85
CA VAL A 105 1.82 6.46 2.51
C VAL A 105 2.11 7.96 2.65
N ASP A 106 3.37 8.34 2.84
CA ASP A 106 3.79 9.75 2.95
C ASP A 106 3.75 10.50 1.61
N ASN A 107 3.88 9.76 0.50
CA ASN A 107 3.79 10.29 -0.85
C ASN A 107 2.33 10.41 -1.34
N LEU A 108 1.39 9.72 -0.69
CA LEU A 108 -0.03 9.78 -1.03
C LEU A 108 -0.74 10.92 -0.28
N GLN A 109 -1.52 11.73 -1.00
CA GLN A 109 -2.41 12.73 -0.42
C GLN A 109 -3.82 12.61 -0.98
N TRP A 110 -4.81 12.99 -0.17
CA TRP A 110 -6.18 13.12 -0.61
C TRP A 110 -6.32 14.37 -1.47
N VAL A 111 -6.90 14.27 -2.65
CA VAL A 111 -7.48 15.43 -3.34
C VAL A 111 -8.98 15.20 -3.46
N SER A 112 -9.76 16.13 -2.90
CA SER A 112 -11.18 16.23 -3.22
C SER A 112 -11.29 16.38 -4.72
N ALA A 113 -12.12 15.57 -5.37
CA ALA A 113 -12.49 15.83 -6.76
C ALA A 113 -12.85 17.31 -6.83
N ARG A 114 -12.09 18.09 -7.61
CA ARG A 114 -12.46 19.47 -7.91
C ARG A 114 -13.88 19.37 -8.43
N SER A 115 -14.84 19.91 -7.68
CA SER A 115 -16.20 20.08 -8.20
C SER A 115 -16.09 20.76 -9.57
N PRO A 116 -16.90 20.34 -10.56
CA PRO A 116 -16.79 20.82 -11.93
C PRO A 116 -16.86 22.35 -12.04
#